data_AF-A0A9Y2EUA9-F1
#
_entry.id   AF-A0A9Y2EUA9-F1
#
_cell.length_a   1.000
_cell.length_b   1.000
_cell.length_c   1.000
_cell.angle_alpha   90.00
_cell.angle_beta   90.00
_cell.angle_gamma   90.00
#
_symmetry.space_group_name_H-M   'P 1'
#
loop_
_entity.id
_entity.type
_entity.pdbx_description
1 polymer ?
#
loop_
_entity_poly.entity_id
_entity_poly.type
_entity_poly.pdbx_seq_one_letter_code
_entity_poly.pdbx_strand_id
1 'polypeptide(L)'
;MWGILLSRYVRIANEILMHLRSTRRVRSEVSLYDPIGVDKEGNEIVLLDILGTEADVVAETVENKCENERLAKQMDLLTKRERMVLNLRFGIPNGARKTQRDIAKMLGISRSYVSRIEKKAVERIGKRLNNDEKV
;
A
#
# COMPACT_ATOMS: atom_id res chain seq x y z
N MET A 1 4.79 -46.74 -35.43
CA MET A 1 5.65 -45.81 -36.20
C MET A 1 4.88 -44.56 -36.67
N TRP A 2 3.77 -44.71 -37.39
CA TRP A 2 2.92 -43.59 -37.85
C TRP A 2 2.31 -42.71 -36.74
N GLY A 3 1.87 -43.28 -35.61
CA GLY A 3 1.33 -42.51 -34.48
C GLY A 3 2.35 -41.61 -33.77
N ILE A 4 3.64 -42.00 -33.75
CA ILE A 4 4.72 -41.20 -33.16
C ILE A 4 5.02 -39.99 -34.07
N LEU A 5 5.00 -40.20 -35.39
CA LEU A 5 5.18 -39.11 -36.37
C LEU A 5 4.02 -38.11 -36.32
N LEU A 6 2.77 -38.59 -36.19
CA LEU A 6 1.59 -37.73 -36.03
C LEU A 6 1.65 -36.92 -34.73
N SER A 7 2.00 -37.55 -33.61
CA SER A 7 2.17 -36.86 -32.31
C SER A 7 3.27 -35.80 -32.36
N ARG A 8 4.40 -36.09 -33.03
CA ARG A 8 5.49 -35.12 -33.21
C ARG A 8 5.06 -33.94 -34.08
N TYR A 9 4.29 -34.18 -35.15
CA TYR A 9 3.76 -33.11 -35.99
C TYR A 9 2.79 -32.20 -35.23
N VAL A 10 1.84 -32.78 -34.48
CA VAL A 10 0.90 -32.03 -33.64
C VAL A 10 1.63 -31.21 -32.57
N ARG A 11 2.69 -31.77 -31.97
CA ARG A 11 3.51 -31.07 -30.97
C ARG A 11 4.21 -29.85 -31.57
N ILE A 12 4.85 -30.00 -32.73
CA ILE A 12 5.55 -28.90 -33.42
C ILE A 12 4.56 -27.80 -33.83
N ALA A 13 3.40 -28.16 -34.39
CA ALA A 13 2.37 -27.20 -34.78
C ALA A 13 1.84 -26.40 -33.57
N ASN A 14 1.63 -27.08 -32.43
CA ASN A 14 1.19 -26.43 -31.20
C ASN A 14 2.26 -25.48 -30.64
N GLU A 15 3.53 -25.87 -30.69
CA GLU A 15 4.66 -25.05 -30.22
C GLU A 15 4.83 -23.77 -31.08
N ILE A 16 4.72 -23.88 -32.41
CA ILE A 16 4.70 -22.73 -33.32
C ILE A 16 3.52 -21.80 -33.01
N LEU A 17 2.33 -22.36 -32.78
CA LEU A 17 1.14 -21.57 -32.44
C LEU A 17 1.30 -20.85 -31.10
N MET A 18 1.88 -21.51 -30.08
CA MET A 18 2.19 -20.88 -28.80
C MET A 18 3.23 -19.78 -28.93
N HIS A 19 4.27 -19.99 -29.76
CA HIS A 19 5.27 -18.97 -30.07
C HIS A 19 4.61 -17.73 -30.69
N LEU A 20 3.83 -17.89 -31.76
CA LEU A 20 3.12 -16.79 -32.42
C LEU A 20 2.17 -16.04 -31.48
N ARG A 21 1.46 -16.75 -30.57
CA ARG A 21 0.60 -16.12 -29.55
C ARG A 21 1.41 -15.31 -28.54
N SER A 22 2.59 -15.79 -28.14
CA SER A 22 3.48 -15.06 -27.24
C SER A 22 4.05 -13.81 -27.90
N THR A 23 4.45 -13.88 -29.17
CA THR A 23 4.99 -12.76 -29.94
C THR A 23 3.94 -11.67 -30.22
N ARG A 24 2.65 -12.02 -30.27
CA ARG A 24 1.56 -11.04 -30.43
C ARG A 24 1.51 -10.02 -29.27
N ARG A 25 1.88 -10.41 -28.04
CA ARG A 25 1.96 -9.48 -26.90
C ARG A 25 3.09 -8.46 -27.07
N VAL A 26 4.22 -8.87 -27.64
CA VAL A 26 5.38 -8.00 -27.87
C VAL A 26 5.11 -6.97 -28.97
N ARG A 27 4.28 -7.31 -29.98
CA ARG A 27 3.89 -6.36 -31.04
C ARG A 27 3.04 -5.18 -30.57
N SER A 28 2.46 -5.25 -29.38
CA SER A 28 1.71 -4.15 -28.77
C SER A 28 2.55 -3.32 -27.79
N GLU A 29 3.84 -3.62 -27.64
CA GLU A 29 4.75 -2.80 -26.83
C GLU A 29 5.14 -1.56 -27.64
N VAL A 30 4.91 -0.39 -27.07
CA VAL A 30 5.30 0.92 -27.62
C VAL A 30 6.41 1.45 -26.73
N SER A 31 7.46 2.02 -27.31
CA SER A 31 8.54 2.60 -26.51
C SER A 31 8.08 3.92 -25.90
N LEU A 32 8.39 4.13 -24.62
CA LEU A 32 8.04 5.37 -23.91
C LEU A 32 8.77 6.60 -24.47
N TYR A 33 9.86 6.37 -25.22
CA TYR A 33 10.66 7.38 -25.88
C TYR A 33 10.19 7.66 -27.31
N ASP A 34 9.19 6.95 -27.81
CA ASP A 34 8.69 7.16 -29.16
C ASP A 34 7.94 8.51 -29.22
N PRO A 35 8.25 9.37 -30.20
CA PRO A 35 7.57 10.65 -30.35
C PRO A 35 6.12 10.40 -30.78
N ILE A 36 5.18 11.04 -30.07
CA ILE A 36 3.74 10.92 -30.29
C ILE A 36 3.13 12.15 -30.96
N GLY A 37 3.89 13.23 -31.07
CA GLY A 37 3.47 14.48 -31.70
C GLY A 37 4.52 15.57 -31.59
N VAL A 38 4.18 16.77 -32.06
CA VAL A 38 5.00 17.98 -31.94
C VAL A 38 4.21 19.05 -31.18
N ASP A 39 4.90 19.80 -30.32
CA ASP A 39 4.31 20.96 -29.65
C ASP A 39 4.14 22.16 -30.61
N LYS A 40 3.66 23.29 -30.09
CA LYS A 40 3.47 24.53 -30.88
C LYS A 40 4.78 25.20 -31.27
N GLU A 41 5.89 24.81 -30.66
CA GLU A 41 7.24 25.34 -30.86
C GLU A 41 8.11 24.42 -31.74
N GLY A 42 7.59 23.25 -32.12
CA GLY A 42 8.23 22.28 -33.01
C GLY A 42 9.07 21.23 -32.30
N ASN A 43 9.01 21.12 -30.97
CA ASN A 43 9.70 20.07 -30.22
C ASN A 43 8.89 18.77 -30.25
N GLU A 44 9.59 17.63 -30.28
CA GLU A 44 8.97 16.32 -30.19
C GLU A 44 8.42 16.07 -28.78
N ILE A 45 7.15 15.67 -28.70
CA ILE A 45 6.52 15.22 -27.45
C ILE A 45 6.66 13.71 -27.39
N VAL A 46 7.22 13.18 -26.31
CA VAL A 46 7.33 11.73 -26.09
C VAL A 46 6.23 11.22 -25.17
N LEU A 47 5.90 9.93 -25.28
CA LEU A 47 4.87 9.30 -24.45
C LEU A 47 5.18 9.43 -22.95
N LEU A 48 6.47 9.39 -22.57
CA LEU A 48 6.94 9.57 -21.20
C LEU A 48 6.49 10.90 -20.57
N ASP A 49 6.42 11.98 -21.35
CA ASP A 49 6.07 13.32 -20.85
C ASP A 49 4.57 13.45 -20.50
N ILE A 50 3.74 12.57 -21.06
CA ILE A 50 2.29 12.53 -20.80
C ILE A 50 1.97 11.61 -19.62
N LEU A 51 2.85 10.67 -19.30
CA LEU A 51 2.70 9.76 -18.16
C LEU A 51 2.96 10.49 -16.85
N GLY A 52 1.99 11.27 -16.40
CA GLY A 52 1.95 11.85 -15.06
C GLY A 52 1.61 10.83 -13.99
N THR A 53 2.02 11.10 -12.76
CA THR A 53 1.47 10.43 -11.57
C THR A 53 0.05 10.95 -11.32
N GLU A 54 -0.82 10.16 -10.71
CA GLU A 54 -2.14 10.65 -10.31
C GLU A 54 -2.00 11.94 -9.48
N ALA A 55 -2.80 12.96 -9.82
CA ALA A 55 -2.67 14.31 -9.26
C ALA A 55 -2.78 14.33 -7.72
N ASP A 56 -3.50 13.36 -7.15
CA ASP A 56 -3.81 13.31 -5.72
C ASP A 56 -2.69 12.69 -4.87
N VAL A 57 -1.68 12.04 -5.47
CA VAL A 57 -0.61 11.35 -4.70
C VAL A 57 0.13 12.30 -3.77
N VAL A 58 0.41 13.53 -4.22
CA VAL A 58 1.10 14.54 -3.41
C VAL A 58 0.18 15.06 -2.30
N ALA A 59 -1.08 15.34 -2.63
CA ALA A 59 -2.06 15.82 -1.66
C ALA A 59 -2.31 14.78 -0.56
N GLU A 60 -2.54 13.52 -0.93
CA GLU A 60 -2.72 12.40 -0.02
C GLU A 60 -1.49 12.20 0.88
N THR A 61 -0.27 12.32 0.32
CA THR A 61 0.96 12.21 1.11
C THR A 61 1.06 13.31 2.17
N VAL A 62 0.70 14.54 1.82
CA VAL A 62 0.73 15.68 2.75
C VAL A 62 -0.36 15.55 3.81
N GLU A 63 -1.57 15.17 3.42
CA GLU A 63 -2.69 14.93 4.33
C GLU A 63 -2.34 13.83 5.35
N ASN A 64 -1.82 12.69 4.88
CA ASN A 64 -1.36 11.60 5.73
C ASN A 64 -0.28 12.04 6.72
N LYS A 65 0.66 12.91 6.31
CA LYS A 65 1.68 13.46 7.22
C LYS A 65 1.04 14.32 8.31
N CYS A 66 0.13 15.22 7.93
CA CYS A 66 -0.58 16.08 8.88
C CYS A 66 -1.39 15.26 9.90
N GLU A 67 -2.13 14.24 9.44
CA GLU A 67 -2.92 13.35 10.30
C GLU A 67 -2.02 12.54 11.25
N ASN A 68 -0.87 12.04 10.76
CA ASN A 68 0.10 11.35 11.61
C ASN A 68 0.69 12.25 12.69
N GLU A 69 1.00 13.51 12.37
CA GLU A 69 1.49 14.49 13.35
C GLU A 69 0.43 14.83 14.40
N ARG A 70 -0.83 15.00 13.99
CA ARG A 70 -1.97 15.20 14.91
C ARG A 70 -2.12 14.02 15.86
N LEU A 71 -2.12 12.80 15.33
CA LEU A 71 -2.19 11.59 16.14
C LEU A 71 -1.01 11.48 17.11
N ALA A 72 0.21 11.79 16.67
CA ALA A 72 1.41 11.75 17.51
C ALA A 72 1.28 12.70 18.72
N LYS A 73 0.81 13.93 18.52
CA LYS A 73 0.53 14.88 19.60
C LYS A 73 -0.50 14.34 20.60
N GLN A 74 -1.56 13.70 20.11
CA GLN A 74 -2.59 13.12 20.99
C GLN A 74 -2.07 11.90 21.77
N MET A 75 -1.22 11.07 21.15
CA MET A 75 -0.54 9.96 21.80
C MET A 75 0.40 10.44 22.92
N ASP A 76 0.98 11.63 22.78
CA ASP A 76 1.84 12.21 23.80
C ASP A 76 1.10 12.59 25.09
N LEU A 77 -0.18 12.91 24.98
CA LEU A 77 -1.04 13.25 26.11
C LEU A 77 -1.63 12.02 26.82
N LEU A 78 -1.32 10.80 26.37
CA LEU A 78 -1.69 9.57 27.06
C LEU A 78 -0.73 9.25 28.20
N THR A 79 -1.23 8.51 29.20
CA THR A 79 -0.35 7.97 30.23
C THR A 79 0.65 6.98 29.63
N LYS A 80 1.83 6.82 30.26
CA LYS A 80 2.87 5.87 29.81
C LYS A 80 2.29 4.46 29.57
N ARG A 81 1.37 4.02 30.43
CA ARG A 81 0.74 2.70 30.34
C ARG A 81 -0.24 2.59 29.17
N GLU A 82 -1.08 3.60 28.95
CA GLU A 82 -1.98 3.66 27.79
C GLU A 82 -1.17 3.69 26.48
N ARG A 83 -0.17 4.56 26.40
CA ARG A 83 0.73 4.68 25.25
C ARG A 83 1.43 3.36 24.94
N MET A 84 1.97 2.69 25.94
CA MET A 84 2.63 1.39 25.77
C MET A 84 1.67 0.32 25.23
N VAL A 85 0.45 0.25 25.76
CA VAL A 85 -0.56 -0.71 25.28
C VAL A 85 -0.93 -0.43 23.82
N LEU A 86 -1.16 0.84 23.44
CA LEU A 86 -1.48 1.19 22.05
C LEU A 86 -0.30 0.95 21.10
N ASN A 87 0.93 1.31 21.49
CA ASN A 87 2.12 1.09 20.68
C ASN A 87 2.31 -0.41 20.36
N LEU A 88 2.15 -1.28 21.36
CA LEU A 88 2.20 -2.73 21.15
C LEU A 88 1.02 -3.24 20.32
N ARG A 89 -0.18 -2.67 20.52
CA ARG A 89 -1.41 -3.11 19.83
C ARG A 89 -1.38 -2.78 18.34
N PHE A 90 -0.98 -1.56 18.00
CA PHE A 90 -1.03 -1.03 16.64
C PHE A 90 0.32 -1.07 15.93
N GLY A 91 1.40 -1.43 16.64
CA GLY A 91 2.75 -1.54 16.07
C GLY A 91 3.34 -0.16 15.80
N ILE A 92 3.10 0.81 16.68
CA ILE A 92 3.60 2.18 16.50
C ILE A 92 4.89 2.35 17.33
N PRO A 93 6.03 2.77 16.74
CA PRO A 93 6.27 3.05 15.31
C PRO A 93 6.79 1.84 14.50
N ASN A 94 7.19 0.73 15.15
CA ASN A 94 8.02 -0.31 14.52
C ASN A 94 7.25 -1.39 13.71
N GLY A 95 5.96 -1.23 13.46
CA GLY A 95 5.09 -2.15 12.71
C GLY A 95 4.71 -3.45 13.42
N ALA A 96 5.37 -3.82 14.53
CA ALA A 96 5.15 -5.09 15.22
C ALA A 96 3.88 -5.09 16.09
N ARG A 97 2.75 -5.46 15.51
CA ARG A 97 1.45 -5.57 16.22
C ARG A 97 1.40 -6.80 17.13
N LYS A 98 0.75 -6.67 18.28
CA LYS A 98 0.52 -7.75 19.25
C LYS A 98 -0.96 -7.90 19.58
N THR A 99 -1.38 -9.12 19.88
CA THR A 99 -2.75 -9.35 20.37
C THR A 99 -2.89 -8.86 21.80
N GLN A 100 -4.10 -8.54 22.25
CA GLN A 100 -4.35 -8.20 23.66
C GLN A 100 -3.91 -9.33 24.61
N ARG A 101 -3.97 -10.60 24.17
CA ARG A 101 -3.49 -11.75 24.96
C ARG A 101 -1.97 -11.74 25.09
N ASP A 102 -1.25 -11.41 24.02
CA ASP A 102 0.21 -11.31 24.05
C ASP A 102 0.67 -10.15 24.93
N ILE A 103 0.02 -8.98 24.78
CA ILE A 103 0.26 -7.80 25.61
C ILE A 103 -0.02 -8.11 27.08
N ALA A 104 -1.11 -8.82 27.36
CA ALA A 104 -1.46 -9.25 28.72
C ALA A 104 -0.37 -10.12 29.35
N LYS A 105 0.14 -11.10 28.60
CA LYS A 105 1.26 -11.95 29.03
C LYS A 105 2.52 -11.12 29.29
N MET A 106 2.88 -10.21 28.38
CA MET A 106 4.05 -9.35 28.51
C MET A 106 3.98 -8.42 29.72
N LEU A 107 2.79 -7.91 30.03
CA LEU A 107 2.57 -6.94 31.10
C LEU A 107 2.17 -7.58 32.44
N GLY A 108 2.05 -8.90 32.52
CA GLY A 108 1.63 -9.61 33.73
C GLY A 108 0.23 -9.25 34.23
N ILE A 109 -0.70 -8.93 33.31
CA ILE A 109 -2.08 -8.53 33.65
C ILE A 109 -3.10 -9.33 32.84
N SER A 110 -4.38 -9.25 33.22
CA SER A 110 -5.44 -9.94 32.46
C SER A 110 -5.69 -9.31 31.10
N ARG A 111 -6.07 -10.13 30.10
CA ARG A 111 -6.53 -9.66 28.79
C ARG A 111 -7.68 -8.65 28.88
N SER A 112 -8.60 -8.87 29.82
CA SER A 112 -9.71 -7.93 30.06
C SER A 112 -9.21 -6.56 30.53
N TYR A 113 -8.16 -6.53 31.36
CA TYR A 113 -7.57 -5.27 31.79
C TYR A 113 -6.87 -4.52 30.64
N VAL A 114 -6.13 -5.24 29.78
CA VAL A 114 -5.58 -4.65 28.54
C VAL A 114 -6.68 -4.06 27.67
N SER A 115 -7.78 -4.80 27.46
CA SER A 115 -8.93 -4.33 26.66
C SER A 115 -9.56 -3.06 27.23
N ARG A 116 -9.63 -2.92 28.56
CA ARG A 116 -10.13 -1.70 29.22
C ARG A 116 -9.20 -0.51 28.99
N ILE A 117 -7.89 -0.73 29.10
CA ILE A 117 -6.89 0.31 28.84
C ILE A 117 -6.98 0.79 27.38
N GLU A 118 -6.99 -0.16 26.43
CA GLU A 118 -7.12 0.13 24.99
C GLU A 118 -8.37 0.96 24.70
N LYS A 119 -9.54 0.50 25.16
CA LYS A 119 -10.81 1.20 24.95
C LYS A 119 -10.77 2.63 25.48
N LYS A 120 -10.29 2.82 26.72
CA LYS A 120 -10.22 4.13 27.37
C LYS A 120 -9.27 5.08 26.63
N ALA A 121 -8.13 4.58 26.16
CA ALA A 121 -7.14 5.38 25.46
C ALA A 121 -7.65 5.81 24.06
N VAL A 122 -8.26 4.88 23.31
CA VAL A 122 -8.86 5.17 21.99
C VAL A 122 -10.00 6.18 22.13
N GLU A 123 -10.89 6.00 23.10
CA GLU A 123 -12.00 6.94 23.32
C GLU A 123 -11.50 8.35 23.69
N ARG A 124 -10.40 8.43 24.46
CA ARG A 124 -9.78 9.71 24.80
C ARG A 124 -9.14 10.41 23.60
N ILE A 125 -8.44 9.66 22.74
CA ILE A 125 -7.88 10.21 21.50
C ILE A 125 -9.00 10.70 20.59
N GLY A 126 -10.03 9.88 20.35
CA GLY A 126 -11.15 10.24 19.48
C GLY A 126 -11.89 11.50 19.94
N LYS A 127 -12.12 11.67 21.25
CA LYS A 127 -12.75 12.89 21.79
C LYS A 127 -11.90 14.14 21.56
N ARG A 128 -10.57 14.03 21.59
CA ARG A 128 -9.66 15.16 21.39
C ARG A 128 -9.53 15.53 19.93
N LEU A 129 -9.35 14.54 19.05
CA LEU A 129 -9.31 14.76 17.60
C LEU A 129 -10.59 15.44 17.09
N ASN A 130 -11.76 14.98 17.54
CA ASN A 130 -13.04 15.59 17.14
C ASN A 130 -13.24 17.02 17.69
N ASN A 131 -12.55 17.40 18.78
CA ASN A 131 -12.62 18.75 19.31
C ASN A 131 -11.65 19.69 18.57
N ASP A 132 -10.52 19.18 18.09
CA ASP A 132 -9.54 19.95 17.32
C ASP A 132 -10.09 20.36 15.94
N GLU A 133 -11.09 19.65 15.39
CA GLU A 133 -11.80 20.03 14.14
C GLU A 133 -12.81 21.18 14.32
N LYS A 134 -13.17 21.54 15.56
CA LYS A 134 -14.19 22.56 15.86
C LYS A 134 -13.64 23.93 16.22
N VAL A 135 -12.32 24.11 16.11
CA VAL A 135 -11.60 25.37 16.36
C VAL A 135 -11.08 25.92 15.05
#